data_AF-A0A2T3NVJ4-F1
#
_entry.id   AF-A0A2T3NVJ4-F1
#
_cell.length_a   1.000
_cell.length_b   1.000
_cell.length_c   1.000
_cell.angle_alpha   90.00
_cell.angle_beta   90.00
_cell.angle_gamma   90.00
#
_symmetry.space_group_name_H-M   'P 1'
#
loop_
_entity.id
_entity.type
_entity.pdbx_description
1 polymer ?
#
loop_
_entity_poly.entity_id
_entity_poly.type
_entity_poly.pdbx_seq_one_letter_code
_entity_poly.pdbx_strand_id
1 'polypeptide(L)'
;MDNSDYDGIKRDISLTVHDIFENFEESNNRLPTLEEFRTLFDGHAEQYIGPNDQLKVESISPHQDKHHEREQKLWRAVNELEAEQRFLRSEC
;
A
#
# COMPACT_ATOMS: atom_id res chain seq x y z
N MET A 1 13.34 -12.20 -13.29
CA MET A 1 13.76 -10.97 -12.61
C MET A 1 12.49 -10.20 -12.33
N ASP A 2 11.87 -10.43 -11.16
CA ASP A 2 10.57 -9.83 -10.77
C ASP A 2 10.63 -9.30 -9.32
N ASN A 3 11.76 -9.52 -8.62
CA ASN A 3 11.93 -9.20 -7.21
C ASN A 3 12.39 -7.75 -6.98
N SER A 4 12.99 -7.12 -8.00
CA SER A 4 13.47 -5.73 -7.92
C SER A 4 12.30 -4.74 -7.92
N ASP A 5 11.22 -5.05 -8.63
CA ASP A 5 10.01 -4.23 -8.64
C ASP A 5 9.27 -4.31 -7.30
N TYR A 6 9.18 -5.50 -6.68
CA TYR A 6 8.54 -5.66 -5.37
C TYR A 6 9.31 -4.95 -4.24
N ASP A 7 10.63 -5.10 -4.19
CA ASP A 7 11.48 -4.45 -3.19
C ASP A 7 11.47 -2.92 -3.36
N GLY A 8 11.51 -2.44 -4.60
CA GLY A 8 11.38 -1.01 -4.92
C GLY A 8 10.04 -0.45 -4.46
N ILE A 9 8.93 -1.13 -4.76
CA ILE A 9 7.60 -0.76 -4.29
C ILE A 9 7.55 -0.76 -2.77
N LYS A 10 7.99 -1.85 -2.12
CA LYS A 10 8.00 -1.98 -0.64
C LYS A 10 8.78 -0.84 0.00
N ARG A 11 9.94 -0.46 -0.55
CA ARG A 11 10.76 0.64 -0.02
C ARG A 11 10.09 2.01 -0.19
N ASP A 12 9.41 2.23 -1.31
CA ASP A 12 8.71 3.48 -1.58
C ASP A 12 7.49 3.64 -0.67
N ILE A 13 6.69 2.58 -0.53
CA ILE A 13 5.52 2.59 0.37
C ILE A 13 5.92 2.57 1.85
N SER A 14 7.09 2.03 2.22
CA SER A 14 7.52 1.94 3.63
C SER A 14 7.62 3.31 4.28
N LEU A 15 8.14 4.31 3.54
CA LEU A 15 8.16 5.70 4.01
C LEU A 15 6.75 6.25 4.19
N THR A 16 5.87 6.02 3.22
CA THR A 16 4.46 6.46 3.27
C THR A 16 3.70 5.81 4.44
N VAL A 17 3.88 4.50 4.66
CA VAL A 17 3.29 3.78 5.78
C VAL A 17 3.81 4.31 7.10
N HIS A 18 5.11 4.54 7.23
CA HIS A 18 5.70 5.12 8.44
C HIS A 18 5.13 6.51 8.73
N ASP A 19 5.06 7.38 7.72
CA ASP A 19 4.51 8.74 7.83
C ASP A 19 3.03 8.74 8.26
N ILE A 20 2.21 7.87 7.65
CA ILE A 20 0.81 7.68 8.04
C ILE A 20 0.70 7.30 9.52
N PHE A 21 1.49 6.32 9.96
CA PHE A 21 1.48 5.87 11.35
C PHE A 21 1.97 6.96 12.32
N GLU A 22 3.05 7.65 11.99
CA GLU A 22 3.63 8.72 12.81
C GLU A 22 2.65 9.90 12.96
N ASN A 23 2.10 10.39 11.84
CA ASN A 23 1.17 11.51 11.83
C ASN A 23 -0.15 11.16 12.54
N PHE A 24 -0.64 9.92 12.36
CA PHE A 24 -1.85 9.45 13.03
C PHE A 24 -1.63 9.28 14.54
N GLU A 25 -0.49 8.73 14.95
CA GLU A 25 -0.11 8.60 16.36
C GLU A 25 0.10 9.96 17.03
N GLU A 26 0.79 10.90 16.37
CA GLU A 26 0.96 12.26 16.88
C GLU A 26 -0.39 12.96 17.10
N SER A 27 -1.33 12.76 16.17
CA SER A 27 -2.66 13.40 16.23
C SER A 27 -3.63 12.74 17.20
N ASN A 28 -3.60 11.41 17.33
CA ASN A 28 -4.62 10.63 18.06
C ASN A 28 -4.08 9.91 19.30
N ASN A 29 -2.77 9.97 19.53
CA ASN A 29 -2.05 9.26 20.59
C ASN A 29 -2.35 7.74 20.60
N ARG A 30 -2.61 7.17 19.42
CA ARG A 30 -2.96 5.77 19.20
C ARG A 30 -2.54 5.34 17.79
N LEU A 31 -2.38 4.04 17.57
CA LEU A 31 -2.15 3.48 16.24
C LEU A 31 -3.43 3.47 15.40
N PRO A 32 -3.34 3.65 14.07
CA PRO A 32 -4.49 3.51 13.19
C PRO A 32 -5.02 2.07 13.19
N THR A 33 -6.33 1.92 13.12
CA THR A 33 -6.96 0.63 12.85
C THR A 33 -6.68 0.17 11.42
N LEU A 34 -6.86 -1.12 11.13
CA LEU A 34 -6.61 -1.65 9.77
C LEU A 34 -7.46 -0.92 8.72
N GLU A 35 -8.71 -0.59 9.06
CA GLU A 35 -9.62 0.14 8.19
C GLU A 35 -9.20 1.60 8.01
N GLU A 36 -8.84 2.30 9.09
CA GLU A 36 -8.34 3.69 8.99
C GLU A 36 -7.04 3.76 8.18
N PHE A 37 -6.10 2.87 8.46
CA PHE A 37 -4.85 2.80 7.71
C PHE A 37 -5.10 2.49 6.23
N ARG A 38 -6.02 1.56 5.91
CA ARG A 38 -6.41 1.27 4.53
C ARG A 38 -6.99 2.51 3.85
N THR A 39 -7.88 3.25 4.50
CA THR A 39 -8.45 4.48 3.93
C THR A 39 -7.40 5.57 3.73
N LEU A 40 -6.47 5.73 4.67
CA LEU A 40 -5.36 6.69 4.56
C LEU A 40 -4.42 6.30 3.43
N PHE A 41 -4.06 5.02 3.35
CA PHE A 41 -3.17 4.50 2.33
C PHE A 41 -3.81 4.45 0.93
N ASP A 42 -5.13 4.23 0.82
CA ASP A 42 -5.86 4.19 -0.45
C ASP A 42 -5.65 5.47 -1.27
N GLY A 43 -5.65 6.64 -0.60
CA GLY A 43 -5.34 7.93 -1.24
C GLY A 43 -3.92 8.02 -1.80
N HIS A 44 -2.98 7.22 -1.31
CA HIS A 44 -1.63 7.10 -1.84
C HIS A 44 -1.49 5.93 -2.82
N ALA A 45 -2.31 4.88 -2.67
CA ALA A 45 -2.27 3.67 -3.49
C ALA A 45 -2.46 3.97 -4.97
N GLU A 46 -3.31 4.94 -5.32
CA GLU A 46 -3.49 5.40 -6.70
C GLU A 46 -2.17 5.87 -7.36
N GLN A 47 -1.24 6.42 -6.58
CA GLN A 47 0.07 6.85 -7.09
C GLN A 47 0.99 5.67 -7.43
N TYR A 48 0.81 4.54 -6.74
CA TYR A 48 1.63 3.33 -6.89
C TYR A 48 1.06 2.36 -7.92
N ILE A 49 -0.26 2.23 -7.98
CA ILE A 49 -0.97 1.39 -8.93
C ILE A 49 -0.94 2.05 -10.33
N GLY A 50 -0.89 3.39 -10.37
CA GLY A 50 -0.99 4.20 -11.58
C GLY A 50 -2.45 4.54 -11.88
N PRO A 51 -2.71 5.52 -12.78
CA PRO A 51 -4.08 5.81 -13.18
C PRO A 51 -4.70 4.51 -13.71
N ASN A 52 -5.82 4.11 -13.10
CA ASN A 52 -6.68 3.09 -13.67
C ASN A 52 -7.03 3.63 -15.05
N ASP A 53 -6.42 3.07 -16.10
CA ASP A 53 -6.72 3.42 -17.48
C ASP A 53 -8.13 2.90 -17.73
N GLN A 54 -9.11 3.66 -17.24
CA GLN A 54 -10.53 3.43 -17.41
C GLN A 54 -10.92 3.85 -18.83
N LEU A 55 -10.07 3.53 -19.81
CA LEU A 55 -10.45 3.43 -21.19
C LEU A 55 -11.35 2.20 -21.29
N LYS A 56 -12.65 2.47 -21.16
CA LYS A 56 -13.76 1.68 -21.68
C LYS A 56 -13.34 0.92 -22.93
N VAL A 57 -12.92 -0.33 -22.80
CA VAL A 57 -12.93 -1.28 -23.91
C VAL A 57 -13.35 -2.63 -23.33
N GLU A 58 -14.57 -3.00 -23.68
CA GLU A 58 -15.09 -4.37 -23.67
C GLU A 58 -14.12 -5.29 -24.43
N SER A 59 -13.06 -5.75 -23.76
CA SER A 59 -12.20 -6.83 -24.23
C SER A 59 -11.43 -7.34 -23.04
N ILE A 60 -11.80 -8.53 -22.56
CA ILE A 60 -11.09 -9.29 -21.54
C ILE A 60 -9.64 -9.45 -22.04
N SER A 61 -8.74 -8.59 -21.56
CA SER A 61 -7.40 -8.39 -22.13
C SER A 61 -6.34 -8.50 -21.03
N PRO A 62 -5.14 -9.02 -21.35
CA PRO A 62 -4.04 -9.29 -20.41
C PRO A 62 -3.49 -8.06 -19.66
N HIS A 63 -4.02 -6.86 -19.93
CA HIS A 63 -3.71 -5.62 -19.19
C HIS A 63 -4.42 -5.52 -17.84
N GLN A 64 -5.64 -6.06 -17.71
CA GLN A 64 -6.32 -6.11 -16.40
C GLN A 64 -5.58 -7.04 -15.44
N ASP A 65 -5.04 -8.15 -15.95
CA ASP A 65 -4.29 -9.14 -15.18
C ASP A 65 -3.03 -8.53 -14.53
N LYS A 66 -2.30 -7.70 -15.29
CA LYS A 66 -1.12 -6.98 -14.79
C LYS A 66 -1.46 -5.93 -13.74
N HIS A 67 -2.57 -5.23 -13.89
CA HIS A 67 -3.02 -4.24 -12.90
C HIS A 67 -3.42 -4.93 -11.60
N HIS A 68 -4.16 -6.03 -11.71
CA HIS A 68 -4.54 -6.86 -10.56
C HIS A 68 -3.32 -7.46 -9.84
N GLU A 69 -2.32 -7.94 -10.59
CA GLU A 69 -1.08 -8.45 -10.01
C GLU A 69 -0.31 -7.37 -9.25
N ARG A 70 -0.28 -6.14 -9.79
CA ARG A 70 0.41 -5.01 -9.16
C ARG A 70 -0.30 -4.55 -7.90
N GLU A 71 -1.63 -4.47 -7.94
CA GLU A 71 -2.46 -4.17 -6.78
C GLU A 71 -2.30 -5.25 -5.69
N GLN A 72 -2.29 -6.53 -6.05
CA GLN A 72 -2.04 -7.61 -5.10
C GLN A 72 -0.64 -7.53 -4.47
N LYS A 73 0.40 -7.25 -5.27
CA LYS A 73 1.76 -7.04 -4.77
C LYS A 73 1.82 -5.83 -3.83
N LEU A 74 1.18 -4.72 -4.17
CA LEU A 74 1.10 -3.53 -3.33
C LEU A 74 0.42 -3.84 -2.00
N TRP A 75 -0.78 -4.39 -2.02
CA TRP A 75 -1.52 -4.72 -0.80
C TRP A 75 -0.80 -5.75 0.06
N ARG A 76 -0.06 -6.68 -0.54
CA ARG A 76 0.78 -7.62 0.22
C ARG A 76 1.90 -6.89 0.97
N ALA A 77 2.62 -6.00 0.28
CA ALA A 77 3.69 -5.21 0.90
C ALA A 77 3.15 -4.26 1.98
N VAL A 78 1.98 -3.66 1.75
CA VAL A 78 1.26 -2.82 2.72
C VAL A 78 0.90 -3.61 3.99
N ASN A 79 0.35 -4.82 3.86
CA ASN A 79 0.04 -5.65 5.04
C ASN A 79 1.30 -6.06 5.80
N GLU A 80 2.40 -6.39 5.10
CA GLU A 80 3.67 -6.70 5.76
C GLU A 80 4.18 -5.49 6.56
N LEU A 81 4.23 -4.31 5.95
CA LEU A 81 4.72 -3.10 6.61
C LEU A 81 3.83 -2.63 7.75
N GLU A 82 2.51 -2.76 7.59
CA GLU A 82 1.53 -2.49 8.64
C GLU A 82 1.77 -3.39 9.86
N ALA A 83 1.94 -4.69 9.63
CA ALA A 83 2.26 -5.64 10.69
C ALA A 83 3.62 -5.36 11.33
N GLU A 84 4.64 -5.01 10.53
CA GLU A 84 5.97 -4.60 11.01
C GLU A 84 5.87 -3.34 11.90
N GLN A 85 5.14 -2.30 11.49
CA GLN A 85 4.91 -1.08 12.28
C GLN A 85 4.17 -1.36 13.58
N ARG A 86 3.10 -2.17 13.55
CA ARG A 86 2.38 -2.57 14.76
C ARG A 86 3.27 -3.38 15.69
N PHE A 87 4.06 -4.32 15.17
CA PHE A 87 4.95 -5.13 15.98
C PHE A 87 6.01 -4.25 16.67
N LEU A 88 6.71 -3.39 15.91
CA LEU A 88 7.71 -2.47 16.43
C LEU A 88 7.17 -1.55 17.54
N ARG A 89 5.92 -1.07 17.40
CA ARG A 89 5.30 -0.16 18.36
C ARG A 89 4.61 -0.88 19.53
N SER A 90 4.27 -2.16 19.38
CA SER A 90 3.66 -2.96 20.44
C SER A 90 4.69 -3.64 21.34
N GLU A 91 5.95 -3.75 20.92
CA GLU A 91 7.07 -4.27 21.72
C GLU A 91 7.82 -3.20 22.53
N CYS A 92 7.34 -1.95 22.56
CA CYS A 92 7.95 -0.85 23.30
C CYS A 92 7.25 -0.56 24.64
#